data_AF-A0A6A0JT57-F1
#
_entry.id   AF-A0A6A0JT57-F1
#
_cell.length_a   1.000
_cell.length_b   1.000
_cell.length_c   1.000
_cell.angle_alpha   90.00
_cell.angle_beta   90.00
_cell.angle_gamma   90.00
#
_symmetry.space_group_name_H-M   'P 1'
#
loop_
_entity.id
_entity.type
_entity.pdbx_description
1 polymer ?
#
loop_
_entity_poly.entity_id
_entity_poly.type
_entity_poly.pdbx_seq_one_letter_code
_entity_poly.pdbx_strand_id
1 'polypeptide(L)'
;RSSKNVAPFGGREKRLATNPLSIAMPSNLDGPFFLDMATSAVAAGKISLASARNESIPEGWILDKNGNSSTNPNDLKDGGVMLPLGGQEGHKGYGLSSMIEIFSGILPGLGFGHDPSGRHNDGCFLAVFNISAFRDVDEFKKEVSDFAMYLKSSKTATGFSEVYYPGEIEQVKKIKNISDGINVEAKTWQQLKDLANHYEVLLDYDF
;
A
#
# COMPACT_ATOMS: atom_id res chain seq x y z
N ARG A 1 12.50 -8.75 -1.49
CA ARG A 1 12.33 -9.28 -0.12
C ARG A 1 11.40 -8.39 0.65
N SER A 2 10.17 -8.86 0.84
CA SER A 2 9.23 -8.19 1.73
C SER A 2 9.68 -8.40 3.18
N SER A 3 10.19 -7.34 3.81
CA SER A 3 10.60 -7.38 5.22
C SER A 3 9.38 -7.63 6.11
N LYS A 4 9.43 -8.68 6.92
CA LYS A 4 8.39 -8.98 7.91
C LYS A 4 8.48 -7.92 9.02
N ASN A 5 7.60 -6.91 8.96
CA ASN A 5 7.60 -5.77 9.87
C ASN A 5 6.29 -5.60 10.63
N VAL A 6 5.31 -6.47 10.40
CA VAL A 6 3.95 -6.34 10.93
C VAL A 6 3.69 -7.42 11.99
N ALA A 7 3.09 -7.02 13.11
CA ALA A 7 2.66 -7.94 14.15
C ALA A 7 1.30 -8.58 13.80
N PRO A 8 1.05 -9.85 14.17
CA PRO A 8 -0.31 -10.37 14.24
C PRO A 8 -1.13 -9.53 15.22
N PHE A 9 -2.45 -9.43 15.03
CA PHE A 9 -3.29 -8.72 15.98
C PHE A 9 -3.19 -9.36 17.38
N GLY A 10 -2.92 -8.55 18.41
CA GLY A 10 -2.63 -9.02 19.78
C GLY A 10 -1.17 -9.45 20.03
N GLY A 11 -0.34 -9.51 18.99
CA GLY A 11 1.10 -9.76 19.10
C GLY A 11 1.92 -8.46 19.15
N ARG A 12 3.18 -8.58 19.58
CA ARG A 12 4.18 -7.49 19.57
C ARG A 12 5.45 -7.82 18.79
N GLU A 13 5.45 -8.94 18.07
CA GLU A 13 6.61 -9.44 17.34
C GLU A 13 6.34 -9.43 15.84
N LYS A 14 7.39 -9.16 15.06
CA LYS A 14 7.36 -9.20 13.60
C LYS A 14 7.08 -10.62 13.10
N ARG A 15 5.95 -10.81 12.43
CA ARG A 15 5.55 -12.13 11.86
C ARG A 15 5.05 -12.02 10.42
N LEU A 16 4.44 -10.89 10.06
CA LEU A 16 3.85 -10.66 8.75
C LEU A 16 4.57 -9.53 8.01
N ALA A 17 4.47 -9.56 6.68
CA ALA A 17 4.85 -8.43 5.84
C ALA A 17 3.63 -7.50 5.67
N THR A 18 3.79 -6.43 4.92
CA THR A 18 2.67 -5.52 4.58
C THR A 18 1.63 -6.17 3.66
N ASN A 19 1.92 -7.35 3.11
CA ASN A 19 1.04 -8.24 2.33
C ASN A 19 -0.04 -7.48 1.56
N PRO A 20 0.31 -6.77 0.47
CA PRO A 20 -0.62 -5.91 -0.24
C PRO A 20 -1.69 -6.70 -0.99
N LEU A 21 -2.84 -6.06 -1.19
CA LEU A 21 -3.96 -6.55 -2.00
C LEU A 21 -4.30 -5.50 -3.04
N SER A 22 -4.39 -5.93 -4.30
CA SER A 22 -4.93 -5.11 -5.37
C SER A 22 -6.08 -5.83 -6.08
N ILE A 23 -7.17 -5.10 -6.32
CA ILE A 23 -8.37 -5.56 -7.03
C ILE A 23 -8.79 -4.45 -7.98
N ALA A 24 -8.90 -4.76 -9.28
CA ALA A 24 -9.31 -3.80 -10.30
C ALA A 24 -10.55 -4.27 -11.04
N MET A 25 -11.42 -3.33 -11.39
CA MET A 25 -12.66 -3.59 -12.13
C MET A 25 -12.70 -2.72 -13.40
N PRO A 26 -13.02 -3.28 -14.57
CA PRO A 26 -13.24 -2.48 -15.77
C PRO A 26 -14.52 -1.65 -15.62
N SER A 27 -14.49 -0.43 -16.15
CA SER A 27 -15.61 0.51 -16.12
C SER A 27 -15.55 1.44 -17.34
N ASN A 28 -16.57 2.28 -17.50
CA ASN A 28 -16.62 3.38 -18.47
C ASN A 28 -16.22 4.73 -17.85
N LEU A 29 -15.47 4.72 -16.73
CA LEU A 29 -14.95 5.93 -16.08
C LEU A 29 -13.70 6.43 -16.80
N ASP A 30 -13.36 7.72 -16.61
CA ASP A 30 -12.10 8.29 -17.12
C ASP A 30 -10.86 7.67 -16.48
N GLY A 31 -11.00 7.18 -15.24
CA GLY A 31 -9.95 6.52 -14.47
C GLY A 31 -10.33 5.09 -14.08
N PRO A 32 -9.33 4.24 -13.75
CA PRO A 32 -9.60 2.88 -13.32
C PRO A 32 -10.33 2.85 -11.96
N PHE A 33 -11.30 1.95 -11.82
CA PHE A 33 -11.85 1.60 -10.51
C PHE A 33 -10.99 0.49 -9.91
N PHE A 34 -10.19 0.81 -8.90
CA PHE A 34 -9.33 -0.19 -8.25
C PHE A 34 -9.05 0.10 -6.78
N LEU A 35 -8.80 -0.96 -6.04
CA LEU A 35 -8.21 -0.94 -4.72
C LEU A 35 -6.73 -1.36 -4.85
N ASP A 36 -5.83 -0.62 -4.21
CA ASP A 36 -4.46 -1.05 -3.97
C ASP A 36 -4.04 -0.58 -2.57
N MET A 37 -3.77 -1.53 -1.69
CA MET A 37 -3.51 -1.23 -0.28
C MET A 37 -2.61 -2.27 0.38
N ALA A 38 -1.80 -1.81 1.32
CA ALA A 38 -1.19 -2.70 2.31
C ALA A 38 -2.24 -3.20 3.30
N THR A 39 -2.01 -4.37 3.90
CA THR A 39 -2.81 -4.89 5.02
C THR A 39 -2.30 -4.43 6.39
N SER A 40 -1.20 -3.69 6.43
CA SER A 40 -0.73 -2.93 7.60
C SER A 40 -1.47 -1.60 7.74
N ALA A 41 -1.49 -1.04 8.96
CA ALA A 41 -2.09 0.26 9.26
C ALA A 41 -1.52 1.39 8.40
N VAL A 42 -0.27 1.24 7.95
CA VAL A 42 0.44 2.18 7.08
C VAL A 42 1.48 1.44 6.23
N ALA A 43 1.89 2.03 5.10
CA ALA A 43 3.08 1.60 4.36
C ALA A 43 4.37 2.00 5.11
N ALA A 44 5.38 1.12 5.11
CA ALA A 44 6.68 1.35 5.76
C ALA A 44 7.41 2.61 5.24
N GLY A 45 7.21 2.96 3.97
CA GLY A 45 7.76 4.18 3.37
C GLY A 45 7.26 5.46 4.03
N LYS A 46 5.99 5.51 4.48
CA LYS A 46 5.46 6.70 5.19
C LYS A 46 6.11 6.89 6.56
N ILE A 47 6.41 5.80 7.27
CA ILE A 47 7.15 5.86 8.55
C ILE A 47 8.59 6.32 8.31
N SER A 48 9.22 5.82 7.24
CA SER A 48 10.59 6.21 6.87
C SER A 48 10.67 7.70 6.51
N LEU A 49 9.66 8.22 5.81
CA LEU A 49 9.55 9.64 5.47
C LEU A 49 9.36 10.50 6.73
N ALA A 50 8.46 10.11 7.65
CA ALA A 50 8.28 10.82 8.91
C ALA A 50 9.56 10.84 9.76
N SER A 51 10.28 9.71 9.84
CA SER A 51 11.60 9.64 10.49
C SER A 51 12.61 10.59 9.84
N ALA A 52 12.66 10.65 8.50
CA ALA A 52 13.56 11.55 7.78
C ALA A 52 13.24 13.04 7.98
N ARG A 53 11.96 13.36 8.24
CA ARG A 53 11.48 14.73 8.48
C ARG A 53 11.43 15.11 9.96
N ASN A 54 11.77 14.20 10.88
CA ASN A 54 11.59 14.36 12.32
C ASN A 54 10.14 14.70 12.71
N GLU A 55 9.17 14.10 12.00
CA GLU A 55 7.74 14.26 12.25
C GLU A 55 7.20 13.08 13.09
N SER A 56 6.21 13.33 13.93
CA SER A 56 5.48 12.25 14.62
C SER A 56 4.58 11.50 13.64
N ILE A 57 4.30 10.24 13.96
CA ILE A 57 3.32 9.42 13.23
C ILE A 57 2.04 9.24 14.04
N PRO A 58 0.89 8.99 13.39
CA PRO A 58 -0.36 8.69 14.08
C PRO A 58 -0.24 7.49 15.02
N GLU A 59 -0.98 7.55 16.13
CA GLU A 59 -1.18 6.40 17.01
C GLU A 59 -1.81 5.22 16.24
N GLY A 60 -1.45 3.99 16.63
CA GLY A 60 -1.95 2.77 16.01
C GLY A 60 -1.22 2.35 14.73
N TRP A 61 -0.15 3.06 14.35
CA TRP A 61 0.73 2.63 13.25
C TRP A 61 1.79 1.61 13.70
N ILE A 62 2.39 1.81 14.87
CA ILE A 62 3.47 0.97 15.38
C ILE A 62 3.36 0.72 16.89
N LEU A 63 4.08 -0.30 17.36
CA LEU A 63 4.46 -0.50 18.75
C LEU A 63 5.98 -0.32 18.89
N ASP A 64 6.42 0.12 20.07
CA ASP A 64 7.83 0.10 20.48
C ASP A 64 8.34 -1.34 20.73
N LYS A 65 9.62 -1.48 21.07
CA LYS A 65 10.25 -2.78 21.40
C LYS A 65 9.63 -3.53 22.59
N ASN A 66 8.90 -2.84 23.46
CA ASN A 66 8.26 -3.41 24.64
C ASN A 66 6.81 -3.81 24.35
N GLY A 67 6.24 -3.35 23.22
CA GLY A 67 4.86 -3.57 22.82
C GLY A 67 3.91 -2.42 23.18
N ASN A 68 4.44 -1.24 23.55
CA ASN A 68 3.62 -0.05 23.82
C ASN A 68 3.32 0.70 22.53
N SER A 69 2.14 1.33 22.44
CA SER A 69 1.80 2.27 21.37
C SER A 69 2.85 3.37 21.25
N SER A 70 3.28 3.70 20.02
CA SER A 70 4.25 4.76 19.79
C SER A 70 3.89 5.64 18.59
N THR A 71 4.17 6.94 18.74
CA THR A 71 4.08 7.98 17.72
C THR A 71 5.46 8.46 17.25
N ASN A 72 6.55 7.90 17.79
CA ASN A 72 7.91 8.18 17.34
C ASN A 72 8.31 7.19 16.23
N PRO A 73 8.48 7.64 14.97
CA PRO A 73 8.79 6.73 13.86
C PRO A 73 10.16 6.02 14.01
N ASN A 74 11.07 6.53 14.85
CA ASN A 74 12.37 5.90 15.09
C ASN A 74 12.25 4.61 15.93
N ASP A 75 11.18 4.46 16.73
CA ASP A 75 10.98 3.27 17.55
C ASP A 75 10.85 1.99 16.71
N LEU A 76 10.41 2.10 15.45
CA LEU A 76 10.36 0.98 14.51
C LEU A 76 11.76 0.41 14.20
N LYS A 77 12.77 1.28 14.11
CA LYS A 77 14.18 0.89 13.90
C LYS A 77 14.79 0.33 15.19
N ASP A 78 14.34 0.84 16.34
CA ASP A 78 14.84 0.46 17.67
C ASP A 78 14.20 -0.81 18.24
N GLY A 79 13.68 -1.68 17.38
CA GLY A 79 13.08 -2.97 17.74
C GLY A 79 11.56 -2.99 17.75
N GLY A 80 10.90 -1.89 17.40
CA GLY A 80 9.45 -1.82 17.26
C GLY A 80 8.90 -2.59 16.07
N VAL A 81 7.57 -2.58 15.94
CA VAL A 81 6.81 -3.35 14.94
C VAL A 81 5.60 -2.57 14.44
N MET A 82 5.23 -2.75 13.17
CA MET A 82 4.03 -2.15 12.57
C MET A 82 2.77 -2.93 12.97
N LEU A 83 1.65 -2.23 13.03
CA LEU A 83 0.35 -2.82 13.34
C LEU A 83 -0.46 -3.16 12.07
N PRO A 84 -1.37 -4.14 12.13
CA PRO A 84 -2.33 -4.41 11.06
C PRO A 84 -3.31 -3.25 10.85
N LEU A 85 -3.89 -3.17 9.65
CA LEU A 85 -5.00 -2.27 9.36
C LEU A 85 -6.21 -2.57 10.26
N GLY A 86 -6.80 -1.52 10.83
CA GLY A 86 -8.07 -1.59 11.56
C GLY A 86 -8.01 -1.03 12.99
N GLY A 87 -6.84 -0.65 13.50
CA GLY A 87 -6.71 -0.10 14.86
C GLY A 87 -7.20 -1.11 15.90
N GLN A 88 -8.20 -0.74 16.70
CA GLN A 88 -8.86 -1.66 17.66
C GLN A 88 -9.48 -2.88 16.96
N GLU A 89 -9.89 -2.73 15.70
CA GLU A 89 -10.42 -3.79 14.85
C GLU A 89 -9.33 -4.44 13.97
N GLY A 90 -8.06 -4.34 14.38
CA GLY A 90 -6.89 -4.78 13.61
C GLY A 90 -6.88 -6.27 13.24
N HIS A 91 -7.72 -7.08 13.88
CA HIS A 91 -7.96 -8.48 13.49
C HIS A 91 -8.44 -8.61 12.03
N LYS A 92 -9.10 -7.59 11.46
CA LYS A 92 -9.55 -7.58 10.06
C LYS A 92 -8.38 -7.46 9.08
N GLY A 93 -7.50 -6.48 9.29
CA GLY A 93 -6.26 -6.34 8.49
C GLY A 93 -5.34 -7.54 8.66
N TYR A 94 -5.23 -8.07 9.88
CA TYR A 94 -4.48 -9.30 10.17
C TYR A 94 -5.05 -10.51 9.41
N GLY A 95 -6.38 -10.68 9.41
CA GLY A 95 -7.04 -11.74 8.67
C GLY A 95 -6.77 -11.65 7.16
N LEU A 96 -6.89 -10.46 6.58
CA LEU A 96 -6.55 -10.22 5.16
C LEU A 96 -5.08 -10.55 4.87
N SER A 97 -4.16 -10.06 5.71
CA SER A 97 -2.72 -10.30 5.57
C SER A 97 -2.38 -11.79 5.59
N SER A 98 -3.07 -12.56 6.46
CA SER A 98 -2.90 -14.01 6.58
C SER A 98 -3.35 -14.75 5.33
N MET A 99 -4.51 -14.37 4.76
CA MET A 99 -4.98 -14.99 3.51
C MET A 99 -4.04 -14.71 2.34
N ILE A 100 -3.50 -13.50 2.25
CA ILE A 100 -2.54 -13.13 1.21
C ILE A 100 -1.24 -13.94 1.35
N GLU A 101 -0.74 -14.15 2.57
CA GLU A 101 0.42 -15.02 2.82
C GLU A 101 0.14 -16.47 2.39
N ILE A 102 -1.08 -16.98 2.65
CA ILE A 102 -1.46 -18.33 2.24
C ILE A 102 -1.47 -18.45 0.71
N PHE A 103 -2.13 -17.52 0.01
CA PHE A 103 -2.21 -17.57 -1.46
C PHE A 103 -0.87 -17.33 -2.14
N SER A 104 -0.07 -16.41 -1.61
CA SER A 104 1.16 -15.95 -2.27
C SER A 104 2.39 -16.75 -1.84
N GLY A 105 2.44 -17.24 -0.60
CA GLY A 105 3.59 -17.98 -0.05
C GLY A 105 3.33 -19.47 0.07
N ILE A 106 2.31 -19.86 0.83
CA ILE A 106 2.08 -21.27 1.20
C ILE A 106 1.59 -22.09 0.01
N LEU A 107 0.58 -21.59 -0.72
CA LEU A 107 -0.02 -22.28 -1.87
C LEU A 107 1.00 -22.66 -2.96
N PRO A 108 1.93 -21.78 -3.40
CA PRO A 108 2.98 -22.16 -4.34
C PRO A 108 4.14 -22.96 -3.72
N GLY A 109 4.09 -23.28 -2.41
CA GLY A 109 5.12 -24.07 -1.72
C GLY A 109 6.35 -23.29 -1.27
N LEU A 110 6.27 -21.96 -1.19
CA LEU A 110 7.37 -21.07 -0.78
C LEU A 110 7.52 -20.97 0.75
N GLY A 111 6.49 -21.37 1.51
CA GLY A 111 6.49 -21.34 2.98
C GLY A 111 6.00 -20.02 3.55
N PHE A 112 6.32 -19.76 4.83
CA PHE A 112 5.93 -18.56 5.57
C PHE A 112 7.04 -18.15 6.55
N GLY A 113 6.96 -16.91 7.05
CA GLY A 113 7.95 -16.39 7.99
C GLY A 113 9.33 -16.20 7.36
N HIS A 114 10.37 -16.00 8.17
CA HIS A 114 11.74 -15.89 7.68
C HIS A 114 12.43 -17.26 7.78
N ASP A 115 12.56 -17.97 6.65
CA ASP A 115 13.37 -19.19 6.58
C ASP A 115 14.86 -18.82 6.61
N PRO A 116 15.63 -19.20 7.65
CA PRO A 116 17.06 -18.93 7.72
C PRO A 116 17.87 -19.61 6.59
N SER A 117 17.32 -20.66 5.97
CA SER A 117 17.93 -21.37 4.85
C SER A 117 17.79 -20.64 3.50
N GLY A 118 17.05 -19.52 3.46
CA GLY A 118 16.95 -18.65 2.30
C GLY A 118 15.88 -19.05 1.27
N ARG A 119 14.94 -19.95 1.60
CA ARG A 119 13.75 -20.14 0.76
C ARG A 119 12.98 -18.83 0.66
N HIS A 120 12.86 -18.34 -0.57
CA HIS A 120 12.23 -17.08 -0.90
C HIS A 120 10.72 -17.19 -0.65
N ASN A 121 10.16 -16.27 0.13
CA ASN A 121 8.72 -16.17 0.40
C ASN A 121 8.05 -14.99 -0.34
N ASP A 122 8.71 -14.45 -1.37
CA ASP A 122 8.20 -13.37 -2.22
C ASP A 122 7.38 -13.95 -3.38
N GLY A 123 6.33 -14.73 -3.08
CA GLY A 123 5.42 -15.18 -4.13
C GLY A 123 4.31 -14.17 -4.41
N CYS A 124 3.59 -14.39 -5.51
CA CYS A 124 2.47 -13.57 -5.93
C CYS A 124 1.34 -14.49 -6.39
N PHE A 125 0.12 -14.16 -5.99
CA PHE A 125 -1.08 -14.81 -6.48
C PHE A 125 -1.87 -13.85 -7.35
N LEU A 126 -2.23 -14.29 -8.55
CA LEU A 126 -3.06 -13.55 -9.48
C LEU A 126 -4.30 -14.36 -9.81
N ALA A 127 -5.47 -13.73 -9.69
CA ALA A 127 -6.74 -14.26 -10.15
C ALA A 127 -7.35 -13.32 -11.18
N VAL A 128 -7.80 -13.86 -12.31
CA VAL A 128 -8.45 -13.12 -13.40
C VAL A 128 -9.77 -13.79 -13.72
N PHE A 129 -10.86 -13.03 -13.66
CA PHE A 129 -12.20 -13.52 -13.93
C PHE A 129 -12.68 -13.01 -15.29
N ASN A 130 -13.11 -13.93 -16.16
CA ASN A 130 -13.72 -13.55 -17.44
C ASN A 130 -15.17 -13.09 -17.20
N ILE A 131 -15.41 -11.78 -17.32
CA ILE A 131 -16.75 -11.19 -17.09
C ILE A 131 -17.80 -11.78 -18.04
N SER A 132 -17.43 -12.05 -19.31
CA SER A 132 -18.36 -12.59 -20.30
C SER A 132 -18.87 -13.99 -19.98
N ALA A 133 -18.23 -14.69 -19.03
CA ALA A 133 -18.70 -15.98 -18.53
C ALA A 133 -19.85 -15.83 -17.52
N PHE A 134 -20.10 -14.63 -17.01
CA PHE A 134 -21.13 -14.35 -16.00
C PHE A 134 -22.27 -13.48 -16.54
N ARG A 135 -21.96 -12.45 -17.35
CA ARG A 135 -22.95 -11.50 -17.90
C ARG A 135 -22.37 -10.68 -19.07
N ASP A 136 -23.22 -9.86 -19.69
CA ASP A 136 -22.79 -8.90 -20.70
C ASP A 136 -21.75 -7.90 -20.14
N VAL A 137 -20.69 -7.66 -20.92
CA VAL A 137 -19.52 -6.89 -20.48
C VAL A 137 -19.80 -5.39 -20.46
N ASP A 138 -20.59 -4.89 -21.41
CA ASP A 138 -20.87 -3.47 -21.52
C ASP A 138 -21.88 -3.02 -20.45
N GLU A 139 -22.87 -3.87 -20.16
CA GLU A 139 -23.75 -3.68 -19.00
C GLU A 139 -22.97 -3.68 -17.69
N PHE A 140 -22.04 -4.63 -17.50
CA PHE A 140 -21.20 -4.68 -16.29
C PHE A 140 -20.39 -3.40 -16.12
N LYS A 141 -19.68 -2.95 -17.17
CA LYS A 141 -18.87 -1.72 -17.10
C LYS A 141 -19.71 -0.48 -16.79
N LYS A 142 -20.90 -0.40 -17.40
CA LYS A 142 -21.87 0.67 -17.14
C LYS A 142 -22.29 0.68 -15.68
N GLU A 143 -22.65 -0.48 -15.12
CA GLU A 143 -23.06 -0.57 -13.70
C GLU A 143 -21.92 -0.25 -12.73
N VAL A 144 -20.67 -0.62 -13.03
CA VAL A 144 -19.51 -0.23 -12.21
C VAL A 144 -19.33 1.30 -12.24
N SER A 145 -19.50 1.94 -13.40
CA SER A 145 -19.48 3.40 -13.52
C SER A 145 -20.63 4.06 -12.75
N ASP A 146 -21.85 3.55 -12.90
CA ASP A 146 -23.03 4.05 -12.19
C ASP A 146 -22.85 3.91 -10.67
N PHE A 147 -22.27 2.80 -10.21
CA PHE A 147 -21.94 2.59 -8.80
C PHE A 147 -20.91 3.60 -8.28
N ALA A 148 -19.85 3.87 -9.05
CA ALA A 148 -18.87 4.90 -8.68
C ALA A 148 -19.52 6.28 -8.56
N MET A 149 -20.37 6.65 -9.52
CA MET A 149 -21.11 7.92 -9.50
C MET A 149 -22.11 7.99 -8.34
N TYR A 150 -22.76 6.88 -8.02
CA TYR A 150 -23.63 6.75 -6.86
C TYR A 150 -22.86 7.03 -5.55
N LEU A 151 -21.67 6.43 -5.36
CA LEU A 151 -20.82 6.72 -4.20
C LEU A 151 -20.42 8.20 -4.14
N LYS A 152 -19.99 8.77 -5.27
CA LYS A 152 -19.61 10.20 -5.38
C LYS A 152 -20.76 11.16 -5.09
N SER A 153 -22.01 10.75 -5.34
CA SER A 153 -23.19 11.57 -5.09
C SER A 153 -23.54 11.75 -3.61
N SER A 154 -22.86 11.00 -2.72
CA SER A 154 -23.05 11.14 -1.28
C SER A 154 -22.66 12.53 -0.78
N LYS A 155 -23.47 13.08 0.12
CA LYS A 155 -23.10 14.32 0.82
C LYS A 155 -21.83 14.07 1.65
N THR A 156 -20.89 15.01 1.59
CA THR A 156 -19.64 14.87 2.31
C THR A 156 -19.85 15.04 3.81
N ALA A 157 -19.04 14.31 4.59
CA ALA A 157 -18.93 14.55 6.02
C ALA A 157 -18.18 15.86 6.29
N THR A 158 -18.32 16.41 7.50
CA THR A 158 -17.58 17.61 7.92
C THR A 158 -16.08 17.42 7.70
N GLY A 159 -15.45 18.40 7.04
CA GLY A 159 -14.02 18.38 6.72
C GLY A 159 -13.66 17.73 5.37
N PHE A 160 -14.64 17.22 4.62
CA PHE A 160 -14.42 16.64 3.29
C PHE A 160 -15.06 17.51 2.19
N SER A 161 -14.32 17.75 1.11
CA SER A 161 -14.79 18.52 -0.06
C SER A 161 -15.48 17.65 -1.11
N GLU A 162 -15.08 16.38 -1.24
CA GLU A 162 -15.69 15.41 -2.14
C GLU A 162 -15.49 13.97 -1.64
N VAL A 163 -16.27 13.05 -2.21
CA VAL A 163 -16.08 11.61 -2.07
C VAL A 163 -15.39 11.11 -3.33
N TYR A 164 -14.31 10.35 -3.18
CA TYR A 164 -13.60 9.70 -4.29
C TYR A 164 -13.99 8.22 -4.38
N TYR A 165 -14.14 7.71 -5.60
CA TYR A 165 -14.16 6.24 -5.78
C TYR A 165 -12.73 5.68 -5.72
N PRO A 166 -12.55 4.39 -5.37
CA PRO A 166 -11.23 3.75 -5.34
C PRO A 166 -10.49 3.87 -6.68
N GLY A 167 -9.31 4.49 -6.67
CA GLY A 167 -8.47 4.75 -7.85
C GLY A 167 -8.59 6.15 -8.44
N GLU A 168 -9.59 6.94 -8.03
CA GLU A 168 -9.79 8.29 -8.58
C GLU A 168 -8.69 9.27 -8.16
N ILE A 169 -8.22 9.17 -6.90
CA ILE A 169 -7.13 10.02 -6.39
C ILE A 169 -5.86 9.80 -7.22
N GLU A 170 -5.56 8.55 -7.56
CA GLU A 170 -4.41 8.18 -8.38
C GLU A 170 -4.57 8.69 -9.82
N GLN A 171 -5.78 8.63 -10.40
CA GLN A 171 -6.04 9.18 -11.72
C GLN A 171 -5.85 10.71 -11.76
N VAL A 172 -6.38 11.44 -10.76
CA VAL A 172 -6.21 12.90 -10.66
C VAL A 172 -4.72 13.26 -10.54
N LYS A 173 -3.98 12.54 -9.69
CA LYS A 173 -2.53 12.74 -9.55
C LYS A 173 -1.77 12.41 -10.83
N LYS A 174 -2.16 11.35 -11.55
CA LYS A 174 -1.55 10.98 -12.84
C LYS A 174 -1.72 12.09 -13.86
N ILE A 175 -2.93 12.62 -14.04
CA ILE A 175 -3.21 13.71 -14.98
C ILE A 175 -2.34 14.93 -14.64
N LYS A 176 -2.32 15.30 -13.35
CA LYS A 176 -1.50 16.43 -12.88
C LYS A 176 0.00 16.20 -13.09
N ASN A 177 0.52 15.02 -12.79
CA ASN A 177 1.95 14.72 -12.95
C ASN A 177 2.37 14.65 -14.42
N ILE A 178 1.45 14.32 -15.34
CA ILE A 178 1.72 14.36 -16.78
C ILE A 178 1.85 15.82 -17.26
N SER A 179 1.03 16.74 -16.75
CA SER A 179 1.09 18.15 -17.14
C SER A 179 2.22 18.93 -16.45
N ASP A 180 2.38 18.71 -15.14
CA ASP A 180 3.22 19.55 -14.26
C ASP A 180 4.59 18.93 -14.00
N GLY A 181 4.79 17.66 -14.34
CA GLY A 181 5.94 16.86 -13.93
C GLY A 181 5.77 16.24 -12.54
N ILE A 182 6.74 15.40 -12.14
CA ILE A 182 6.75 14.74 -10.83
C ILE A 182 7.68 15.52 -9.89
N ASN A 183 7.14 15.98 -8.77
CA ASN A 183 7.96 16.58 -7.73
C ASN A 183 8.84 15.53 -7.03
N VAL A 184 10.15 15.73 -7.02
CA VAL A 184 11.13 14.88 -6.34
C VAL A 184 11.84 15.72 -5.28
N GLU A 185 11.86 15.25 -4.03
CA GLU A 185 12.56 15.96 -2.96
C GLU A 185 14.06 16.10 -3.27
N ALA A 186 14.65 17.25 -2.95
CA ALA A 186 16.05 17.56 -3.26
C ALA A 186 17.05 16.49 -2.78
N LYS A 187 16.79 15.89 -1.61
CA LYS A 187 17.62 14.79 -1.08
C LYS A 187 17.56 13.55 -1.96
N THR A 188 16.37 13.14 -2.38
CA THR A 188 16.18 12.00 -3.30
C THR A 188 16.79 12.32 -4.66
N TRP A 189 16.61 13.54 -5.16
CA TRP A 189 17.21 13.98 -6.42
C TRP A 189 18.74 13.92 -6.38
N GLN A 190 19.36 14.38 -5.29
CA GLN A 190 20.80 14.29 -5.11
C GLN A 190 21.29 12.84 -5.12
N GLN A 191 20.58 11.92 -4.43
CA GLN A 191 20.92 10.50 -4.45
C GLN A 191 20.84 9.90 -5.87
N LEU A 192 19.86 10.31 -6.68
CA LEU A 192 19.75 9.89 -8.07
C LEU A 192 20.91 10.43 -8.93
N LYS A 193 21.32 11.69 -8.73
CA LYS A 193 22.49 12.29 -9.40
C LYS A 193 23.78 11.56 -9.04
N ASP A 194 23.98 11.27 -7.76
CA ASP A 194 25.16 10.52 -7.28
C ASP A 194 25.22 9.13 -7.91
N LEU A 195 24.07 8.45 -8.02
CA LEU A 195 23.94 7.15 -8.67
C LEU A 195 24.22 7.22 -10.18
N ALA A 196 23.69 8.24 -10.86
CA ALA A 196 23.92 8.46 -12.28
C ALA A 196 25.40 8.69 -12.58
N ASN A 197 26.08 9.52 -11.76
CA ASN A 197 27.52 9.74 -11.86
C ASN A 197 28.32 8.45 -11.65
N HIS A 198 27.93 7.63 -10.66
CA HIS A 198 28.61 6.36 -10.38
C HIS A 198 28.55 5.38 -11.56
N TYR A 199 27.43 5.36 -12.29
CA TYR A 199 27.23 4.48 -13.44
C TYR A 199 27.44 5.17 -14.79
N GLU A 200 28.00 6.38 -14.79
CA GLU A 200 28.27 7.17 -16.01
C GLU A 200 27.03 7.39 -16.91
N VAL A 201 25.85 7.52 -16.28
CA VAL A 201 24.60 7.85 -16.97
C VAL A 201 24.48 9.37 -17.07
N LEU A 202 24.41 9.88 -18.29
CA LEU A 202 24.14 11.30 -18.54
C LEU A 202 22.69 11.63 -18.14
N LEU A 203 22.54 12.64 -17.29
CA LEU A 203 21.24 13.23 -16.99
C LEU A 203 21.03 14.42 -17.93
N ASP A 204 20.01 14.33 -18.79
CA ASP A 204 19.72 15.37 -19.79
C ASP A 204 19.15 16.68 -19.19
N TYR A 205 19.05 16.79 -17.86
CA TYR A 205 18.42 17.94 -17.20
C TYR A 205 19.09 18.28 -15.86
N ASP A 206 19.55 19.53 -15.74
CA ASP A 206 19.81 20.20 -14.47
C ASP A 206 18.54 20.98 -14.07
N PHE A 207 17.92 20.62 -12.95
CA PHE A 207 16.82 21.34 -12.31
C PHE A 207 17.27 21.89 -10.95
#